data_AF-A0A0F9PX36-F1
#
_entry.id   AF-A0A0F9PX36-F1
#
_cell.length_a   1.000
_cell.length_b   1.000
_cell.length_c   1.000
_cell.angle_alpha   90.00
_cell.angle_beta   90.00
_cell.angle_gamma   90.00
#
_symmetry.space_group_name_H-M   'P 1'
#
loop_
_entity.id
_entity.type
_entity.pdbx_description
1 polymer ?
#
loop_
_entity_poly.entity_id
_entity_poly.type
_entity_poly.pdbx_seq_one_letter_code
_entity_poly.pdbx_strand_id
1 'polypeptide(L)' 'MTLCSKRIWLDGWHKGQCSRIATVERDGKPYCTQHDPVRVQEREEKRQAKAKTKQCPKCGSSPKHWWAYCPLCGTKYPGH' A
#
# COMPACT_ATOMS: atom_id res chain seq x y z
N MET A 1 -24.29 -16.09 -4.32
CA MET A 1 -23.31 -15.13 -3.74
C MET A 1 -22.09 -15.12 -4.65
N THR A 2 -21.69 -13.95 -5.15
CA THR A 2 -20.56 -13.84 -6.10
C THR A 2 -19.24 -13.66 -5.35
N LEU A 3 -18.19 -14.38 -5.75
CA LEU A 3 -16.86 -14.27 -5.13
C LEU A 3 -16.10 -13.05 -5.66
N CYS A 4 -15.20 -12.52 -4.84
CA CYS A 4 -14.27 -11.48 -5.27
C CYS A 4 -13.44 -11.97 -6.46
N SER A 5 -13.31 -11.14 -7.50
CA SER A 5 -12.57 -11.40 -8.74
C SER A 5 -11.04 -11.43 -8.58
N LYS A 6 -10.49 -10.96 -7.45
CA LYS A 6 -9.05 -10.88 -7.23
C LYS A 6 -8.45 -12.25 -6.91
N ARG A 7 -7.38 -12.62 -7.63
CA ARG A 7 -6.50 -13.74 -7.26
C ARG A 7 -5.49 -13.31 -6.21
N ILE A 8 -5.34 -14.13 -5.18
CA ILE A 8 -4.40 -13.94 -4.07
C ILE A 8 -3.44 -15.12 -3.99
N TRP A 9 -2.28 -14.87 -3.40
CA TRP A 9 -1.40 -15.96 -2.96
C TRP A 9 -2.10 -16.68 -1.81
N LEU A 10 -2.28 -18.00 -1.95
CA LEU A 10 -2.80 -18.85 -0.88
C LEU A 10 -1.65 -19.33 0.03
N ASP A 11 -0.50 -19.57 -0.60
CA ASP A 11 0.76 -19.95 0.02
C ASP A 11 1.92 -19.30 -0.77
N GLY A 12 3.16 -19.71 -0.48
CA GLY A 12 4.36 -19.17 -1.11
C GLY A 12 4.50 -19.44 -2.62
N TRP A 13 3.69 -20.32 -3.21
CA TRP A 13 3.88 -20.83 -4.58
C TRP A 13 2.59 -20.88 -5.42
N HIS A 14 1.42 -20.86 -4.80
CA HIS A 14 0.14 -21.00 -5.49
C HIS A 14 -0.74 -19.75 -5.37
N LYS A 15 -1.28 -19.33 -6.51
CA LYS A 15 -2.30 -18.27 -6.60
C LYS A 15 -3.69 -18.86 -6.76
N GLY A 16 -4.57 -18.59 -5.80
CA GLY A 16 -5.97 -18.97 -5.84
C GLY A 16 -6.90 -17.77 -5.98
N GLN A 17 -8.17 -18.04 -6.20
CA GLN A 17 -9.21 -17.02 -6.15
C GLN A 17 -9.44 -16.59 -4.69
N CYS A 18 -9.64 -15.29 -4.45
CA CYS A 18 -10.08 -14.84 -3.13
C CYS A 18 -11.43 -15.49 -2.79
N SER A 19 -11.49 -16.19 -1.65
CA SER A 19 -12.70 -16.88 -1.18
C SER A 19 -13.74 -15.96 -0.55
N ARG A 20 -13.46 -14.65 -0.43
CA ARG A 20 -14.41 -13.70 0.16
C ARG A 20 -15.54 -13.35 -0.80
N ILE A 21 -16.74 -13.20 -0.24
CA ILE A 21 -17.91 -12.70 -0.94
C ILE A 21 -17.65 -11.25 -1.39
N ALA A 22 -18.01 -10.96 -2.64
CA ALA A 22 -17.96 -9.62 -3.17
C ALA A 22 -19.09 -8.77 -2.59
N THR A 23 -18.74 -7.54 -2.22
CA THR A 23 -19.69 -6.54 -1.68
C THR A 23 -19.78 -5.31 -2.56
N VAL A 24 -18.87 -5.15 -3.52
CA VAL A 24 -18.82 -4.01 -4.44
C VAL A 24 -18.54 -4.49 -5.86
N GLU A 25 -19.02 -3.75 -6.84
CA GLU A 25 -18.75 -3.99 -8.26
C GLU A 25 -18.06 -2.77 -8.87
N ARG A 26 -17.03 -3.03 -9.70
CA ARG A 26 -16.26 -2.02 -10.45
C ARG A 26 -15.98 -2.58 -11.84
N ASP A 27 -16.33 -1.85 -12.89
CA ASP A 27 -16.07 -2.24 -14.29
C ASP A 27 -16.58 -3.66 -14.63
N GLY A 28 -17.78 -4.01 -14.13
CA GLY A 28 -18.38 -5.33 -14.30
C GLY A 28 -17.67 -6.47 -13.55
N LYS A 29 -16.74 -6.15 -12.65
CA LYS A 29 -15.98 -7.12 -11.85
C LYS A 29 -16.36 -7.01 -10.37
N PRO A 30 -16.73 -8.13 -9.72
CA PRO A 30 -17.07 -8.16 -8.31
C PRO A 30 -15.81 -8.13 -7.43
N TYR A 31 -15.79 -7.36 -6.36
CA TYR A 31 -14.69 -7.29 -5.39
C TYR A 31 -15.18 -7.37 -3.94
N CYS A 32 -14.36 -7.95 -3.06
CA CYS A 32 -14.59 -7.84 -1.61
C CYS A 32 -14.00 -6.53 -1.09
N THR A 33 -14.41 -6.12 0.11
CA THR A 33 -13.96 -4.87 0.75
C THR A 33 -12.43 -4.73 0.88
N GLN A 34 -11.67 -5.83 0.93
CA GLN A 34 -10.21 -5.78 1.03
C GLN A 34 -9.50 -5.67 -0.33
N HIS A 35 -10.13 -6.13 -1.40
CA HIS A 35 -9.55 -6.16 -2.75
C HIS A 35 -10.24 -5.21 -3.74
N ASP A 36 -11.14 -4.36 -3.25
CA ASP A 36 -11.70 -3.25 -4.01
C ASP A 36 -10.57 -2.36 -4.53
N PRO A 37 -10.40 -2.22 -5.86
CA PRO A 37 -9.30 -1.45 -6.44
C PRO A 37 -9.25 -0.01 -5.95
N VAL A 38 -10.41 0.63 -5.74
CA VAL A 38 -10.49 2.01 -5.25
C VAL A 38 -9.96 2.08 -3.82
N ARG A 39 -10.42 1.21 -2.92
CA ARG A 39 -9.94 1.19 -1.52
C ARG A 39 -8.46 0.83 -1.40
N VAL A 40 -7.97 -0.06 -2.26
CA VAL A 40 -6.55 -0.42 -2.30
C VAL A 40 -5.72 0.80 -2.73
N GLN A 41 -6.17 1.51 -3.76
CA GLN A 41 -5.52 2.73 -4.24
C GLN A 41 -5.53 3.83 -3.16
N GLU A 42 -6.66 4.12 -2.53
CA GLU A 42 -6.74 5.11 -1.44
C GLU A 42 -5.79 4.76 -0.29
N ARG A 43 -5.64 3.47 0.05
CA ARG A 43 -4.70 3.02 1.08
C ARG A 43 -3.25 3.21 0.64
N GLU A 44 -2.94 2.94 -0.62
CA GLU A 44 -1.62 3.17 -1.20
C GLU A 44 -1.28 4.66 -1.17
N GLU A 45 -2.17 5.53 -1.63
CA GLU A 45 -2.01 6.98 -1.64
C GLU A 45 -1.78 7.53 -0.22
N LYS A 46 -2.55 7.07 0.77
CA LYS A 46 -2.32 7.41 2.19
C LYS A 46 -0.93 6.96 2.66
N ARG A 47 -0.47 5.77 2.25
CA ARG A 47 0.88 5.29 2.60
C ARG A 47 1.96 6.15 1.94
N GLN A 48 1.79 6.50 0.67
CA GLN A 48 2.73 7.35 -0.08
C GLN A 48 2.77 8.77 0.47
N ALA A 49 1.62 9.36 0.81
CA ALA A 49 1.55 10.67 1.45
C ALA A 49 2.32 10.68 2.78
N LYS A 50 2.12 9.65 3.63
CA LYS A 50 2.88 9.48 4.88
C LYS A 50 4.37 9.21 4.65
N ALA A 51 4.75 8.56 3.55
CA ALA A 51 6.14 8.36 3.20
C ALA A 51 6.79 9.67 2.77
N LYS A 52 6.11 10.49 1.96
CA LYS A 52 6.57 11.82 1.52
C LYS A 52 6.84 12.75 2.68
N THR A 53 5.97 12.80 3.70
CA THR A 53 6.18 13.65 4.88
C THR A 53 7.40 13.23 5.73
N LYS A 54 7.89 12.00 5.57
CA LYS A 54 9.08 11.49 6.25
C LYS A 54 10.37 11.69 5.45
N GLN A 55 10.29 12.10 4.18
CA GLN A 55 11.47 12.29 3.35
C GLN A 55 12.34 13.43 3.87
N CYS A 56 13.62 13.38 3.50
CA CYS A 56 14.54 14.47 3.81
C CYS A 56 14.05 15.74 3.11
N PRO A 57 13.82 16.85 3.83
CA PRO A 57 13.30 18.08 3.23
C PRO A 57 14.31 18.77 2.29
N LYS A 58 15.61 18.44 2.38
CA LYS A 58 16.65 19.04 1.52
C LYS A 58 16.91 18.25 0.25
N CYS A 59 17.03 16.92 0.32
CA CYS A 59 17.44 16.10 -0.82
C CYS A 59 16.40 15.07 -1.26
N GLY A 60 15.27 14.95 -0.56
CA GLY A 60 14.20 14.00 -0.90
C GLY A 60 14.49 12.53 -0.60
N SER A 61 15.64 12.20 0.02
CA SER A 61 15.95 10.82 0.40
C SER A 61 14.91 10.27 1.38
N SER A 62 14.61 8.97 1.31
CA SER A 62 13.66 8.32 2.22
C SER A 62 14.39 7.70 3.42
N PRO A 63 13.93 7.92 4.67
CA PRO A 63 14.58 7.37 5.86
C PRO A 63 14.34 5.86 5.99
N LYS A 64 15.33 5.15 6.54
CA LYS A 64 15.10 3.84 7.18
C LYS A 64 14.63 4.06 8.61
N HIS A 65 13.94 3.08 9.19
CA HIS A 65 13.30 3.23 10.51
C HIS A 65 14.26 3.49 11.69
N TRP A 66 15.58 3.34 11.49
CA TRP A 66 16.61 3.59 12.50
C TRP A 66 17.51 4.80 12.18
N TRP A 67 17.18 5.58 11.13
CA TRP A 67 18.00 6.71 10.70
C TRP A 67 17.48 8.03 11.25
N ALA A 68 18.19 8.62 12.20
CA ALA A 68 17.90 9.97 12.66
C ALA A 68 18.32 11.05 11.63
N TYR A 69 19.39 10.81 10.89
CA TYR A 69 20.00 11.80 9.98
C TYR A 69 20.13 11.27 8.54
N CYS A 70 20.01 12.19 7.58
CA CYS A 70 20.18 11.90 6.16
C CYS A 70 21.68 11.67 5.83
N PRO A 71 22.05 10.54 5.22
CA PRO A 71 23.45 10.26 4.87
C PRO A 71 23.98 11.10 3.70
N LEU A 72 23.09 11.74 2.92
CA LEU A 72 23.47 12.54 1.75
C LEU A 72 23.73 14.01 2.10
N CYS A 73 22.99 14.57 3.06
CA CYS A 73 23.05 16.01 3.36
C CYS A 73 23.13 16.33 4.86
N GLY A 74 23.19 15.32 5.74
CA GLY A 74 23.29 15.49 7.20
C GLY A 74 22.03 16.03 7.88
N THR A 75 20.97 16.36 7.14
CA THR A 75 19.73 16.92 7.73
C THR A 75 18.98 15.86 8.53
N LYS A 76 18.47 16.22 9.71
CA LYS A 76 17.64 15.34 10.55
C LYS A 76 16.32 15.02 9.83
N TYR A 77 15.93 13.74 9.83
CA TYR A 77 14.64 13.35 9.25
C TYR A 77 13.47 13.79 10.15
N PRO A 78 12.35 14.23 9.56
CA PRO A 78 11.15 14.55 10.33
C PRO A 78 10.54 13.29 10.96
N GLY A 79 10.29 13.33 12.28
CA GLY A 79 9.69 12.22 13.04
C GLY A 79 10.69 11.25 13.70
N HIS A 80 11.96 11.64 13.82
CA HIS A 80 13.01 11.00 14.61
C HIS A 80 13.53 11.94 15.72
#